data_AF-A0A6M2CXN6-F1
#
_entry.id   AF-A0A6M2CXN6-F1
#
_cell.length_a   1.000
_cell.length_b   1.000
_cell.length_c   1.000
_cell.angle_alpha   90.00
_cell.angle_beta   90.00
_cell.angle_gamma   90.00
#
_symmetry.space_group_name_H-M   'P 1'
#
loop_
_entity.id
_entity.type
_entity.pdbx_description
1 polymer ?
#
loop_
_entity_poly.entity_id
_entity_poly.type
_entity_poly.pdbx_seq_one_letter_code
_entity_poly.pdbx_strand_id
1 'polypeptide(L)'
;MQVVLGIVGVNDVGLQDLTNPKPRRTRRLLKILVNKLLQATAVFSKYTAKIQKQQAAKAKGEDALAELNAMTAKANRMATLLHDVGEQDEAVASELSACKKTLAAYAEEKAVIVSDYQQLKTTLCDSAEAVEKAKLQIMELKEALEEKRAAVCRDPASWKENISADVETLATLESEIEKLRSIVSTVNEKVSLSPRISEEYSKSLESLAGMEEHAAEVEMLQQTKTAQEKKRIELEQAYYALQKKVELASEELKRLEEKQPLDAGLQSREERNNNARQTLQQLQTTMKQTKTSAIAKLSEMNTKIPSTQDEIDMHERAMEQHVARNQQVLDAILHIMEAVAESFGRICSEDSLAQPCSVDEASQSSSEDRRPSDE
;
A
#
# COMPACT_ATOMS: atom_id res chain seq x y z
N MET A 1 8.08 -84.80 39.51
CA MET A 1 7.28 -84.43 40.70
C MET A 1 8.12 -84.12 41.94
N GLN A 2 9.07 -84.97 42.35
CA GLN A 2 9.93 -84.70 43.54
C GLN A 2 10.68 -83.36 43.48
N VAL A 3 11.22 -82.97 42.32
CA VAL A 3 11.87 -81.67 42.13
C VAL A 3 10.90 -80.50 42.38
N VAL A 4 9.65 -80.63 41.91
CA VAL A 4 8.60 -79.61 42.09
C VAL A 4 8.16 -79.54 43.56
N LEU A 5 7.99 -80.68 44.23
CA LEU A 5 7.63 -80.74 45.65
C LEU A 5 8.77 -80.22 46.55
N GLY A 6 10.03 -80.48 46.19
CA GLY A 6 11.20 -79.98 46.90
C GLY A 6 11.35 -78.45 46.84
N ILE A 7 11.06 -77.83 45.70
CA ILE A 7 11.02 -76.36 45.56
C ILE A 7 9.94 -75.72 46.46
N VAL A 8 8.86 -76.45 46.73
CA VAL A 8 7.75 -76.02 47.59
C VAL A 8 8.03 -76.32 49.09
N GLY A 9 9.18 -76.93 49.41
CA GLY A 9 9.64 -77.25 50.76
C GLY A 9 9.15 -78.60 51.30
N VAL A 10 8.76 -79.52 50.40
CA VAL A 10 8.24 -80.85 50.73
C VAL A 10 9.19 -81.90 50.16
N ASN A 11 10.10 -82.39 51.01
CA ASN A 11 11.21 -83.27 50.61
C ASN A 11 10.94 -84.77 50.91
N ASP A 12 9.88 -85.03 51.66
CA ASP A 12 9.59 -86.27 52.37
C ASP A 12 8.38 -87.02 51.79
N VAL A 13 8.04 -86.79 50.51
CA VAL A 13 6.85 -87.35 49.84
C VAL A 13 7.26 -88.15 48.60
N GLY A 14 7.01 -89.46 48.63
CA GLY A 14 7.27 -90.39 47.52
C GLY A 14 6.03 -90.63 46.66
N LEU A 15 6.19 -91.20 45.45
CA LEU A 15 5.05 -91.54 44.57
C LEU A 15 4.00 -92.44 45.24
N GLN A 16 4.39 -93.23 46.25
CA GLN A 16 3.50 -94.11 47.02
C GLN A 16 2.47 -93.37 47.90
N ASP A 17 2.77 -92.14 48.33
CA ASP A 17 1.84 -91.31 49.11
C ASP A 17 0.71 -90.71 48.24
N LEU A 18 0.87 -90.75 46.91
CA LEU A 18 -0.14 -90.32 45.93
C LEU A 18 -1.04 -91.49 45.49
N THR A 19 -0.52 -92.72 45.48
CA THR A 19 -1.26 -93.92 45.07
C THR A 19 -2.07 -94.56 46.21
N ASN A 20 -1.77 -94.31 47.49
CA ASN A 20 -2.60 -94.77 48.61
C ASN A 20 -2.65 -93.74 49.77
N PRO A 21 -3.54 -92.73 49.69
CA PRO A 21 -3.46 -91.53 50.52
C PRO A 21 -3.92 -91.77 51.97
N LYS A 22 -3.02 -91.59 52.94
CA LYS A 22 -3.38 -91.50 54.37
C LYS A 22 -4.00 -90.11 54.67
N PRO A 23 -5.22 -90.02 55.23
CA PRO A 23 -5.99 -88.77 55.33
C PRO A 23 -5.25 -87.59 55.96
N ARG A 24 -4.47 -87.83 57.03
CA ARG A 24 -3.71 -86.77 57.74
C ARG A 24 -2.55 -86.21 56.90
N ARG A 25 -1.83 -87.07 56.17
CA ARG A 25 -0.65 -86.68 55.40
C ARG A 25 -1.05 -85.92 54.14
N THR A 26 -2.09 -86.39 53.45
CA THR A 26 -2.71 -85.72 52.30
C THR A 26 -3.23 -84.33 52.65
N ARG A 27 -3.91 -84.18 53.81
CA ARG A 27 -4.41 -82.88 54.28
C ARG A 27 -3.28 -81.86 54.56
N ARG A 28 -2.13 -82.32 55.07
CA ARG A 28 -0.95 -81.47 55.34
C ARG A 28 -0.29 -81.01 54.04
N LEU A 29 -0.11 -81.92 53.09
CA LEU A 29 0.38 -81.64 51.73
C LEU A 29 -0.50 -80.63 51.00
N LEU A 30 -1.82 -80.84 50.97
CA LEU A 30 -2.77 -79.92 50.37
C LEU A 30 -2.68 -78.52 50.99
N LYS A 31 -2.57 -78.44 52.33
CA LYS A 31 -2.45 -77.15 53.03
C LYS A 31 -1.18 -76.39 52.63
N ILE A 32 -0.04 -77.08 52.50
CA ILE A 32 1.23 -76.48 52.07
C ILE A 32 1.13 -76.00 50.62
N LEU A 33 0.62 -76.87 49.72
CA LEU A 33 0.45 -76.55 48.31
C LEU A 33 -0.48 -75.36 48.10
N VAL A 34 -1.64 -75.34 48.77
CA VAL A 34 -2.61 -74.24 48.69
C VAL A 34 -2.00 -72.94 49.22
N ASN A 35 -1.31 -72.96 50.36
CA ASN A 35 -0.65 -71.75 50.88
C ASN A 35 0.44 -71.22 49.92
N LYS A 36 1.18 -72.11 49.27
CA LYS A 36 2.22 -71.72 48.30
C LYS A 36 1.63 -71.23 46.99
N LEU A 37 0.53 -71.82 46.53
CA LEU A 37 -0.26 -71.31 45.41
C LEU A 37 -0.78 -69.90 45.70
N LEU A 38 -1.36 -69.66 46.88
CA LEU A 38 -1.83 -68.33 47.31
C LEU A 38 -0.69 -67.30 47.38
N GLN A 39 0.48 -67.68 47.91
CA GLN A 39 1.67 -66.81 47.90
C GLN A 39 2.12 -66.48 46.48
N ALA A 40 2.16 -67.47 45.58
CA ALA A 40 2.52 -67.27 44.19
C ALA A 40 1.51 -66.37 43.46
N THR A 41 0.21 -66.53 43.72
CA THR A 41 -0.82 -65.64 43.14
C THR A 41 -0.68 -64.21 43.64
N ALA A 42 -0.37 -64.01 44.92
CA ALA A 42 -0.13 -62.68 45.49
C ALA A 42 1.10 -62.01 44.86
N VAL A 43 2.20 -62.74 44.66
CA VAL A 43 3.39 -62.21 43.99
C VAL A 43 3.11 -61.91 42.52
N PHE A 44 2.42 -62.80 41.82
CA PHE A 44 2.04 -62.60 40.43
C PHE A 44 1.15 -61.37 40.26
N SER A 45 0.14 -61.18 41.12
CA SER A 45 -0.73 -59.99 41.10
C SER A 45 0.05 -58.68 41.27
N LYS A 46 1.06 -58.65 42.16
CA LYS A 46 1.95 -57.49 42.35
C LYS A 46 2.80 -57.23 41.11
N TYR A 47 3.28 -58.28 40.46
CA TYR A 47 4.07 -58.18 39.23
C TYR A 47 3.21 -57.67 38.06
N THR A 48 1.99 -58.20 37.89
CA THR A 48 1.04 -57.71 36.88
C THR A 48 0.68 -56.23 37.10
N ALA A 49 0.45 -55.82 38.34
CA ALA A 49 0.21 -54.41 38.67
C ALA A 49 1.41 -53.51 38.35
N LYS A 50 2.65 -54.00 38.53
CA LYS A 50 3.86 -53.26 38.12
C LYS A 50 3.97 -53.12 36.60
N ILE A 51 3.68 -54.18 35.85
CA ILE A 51 3.66 -54.14 34.37
C ILE A 51 2.61 -53.12 33.89
N GLN A 52 1.40 -53.16 34.44
CA GLN A 52 0.34 -52.21 34.09
C GLN A 52 0.76 -50.76 34.40
N LYS A 53 1.37 -50.52 35.57
CA LYS A 53 1.90 -49.20 35.92
C LYS A 53 2.99 -48.74 34.95
N GLN A 54 3.88 -49.64 34.54
CA GLN A 54 4.94 -49.33 33.57
C GLN A 54 4.38 -49.02 32.18
N GLN A 55 3.39 -49.78 31.71
CA GLN A 55 2.70 -49.52 30.44
C GLN A 55 1.96 -48.18 30.47
N ALA A 56 1.23 -47.89 31.55
CA ALA A 56 0.55 -46.60 31.72
C ALA A 56 1.54 -45.43 31.78
N ALA A 57 2.72 -45.61 32.39
CA ALA A 57 3.77 -44.59 32.39
C ALA A 57 4.38 -44.37 31.00
N LYS A 58 4.55 -45.43 30.20
CA LYS A 58 5.02 -45.32 28.81
C LYS A 58 4.01 -44.58 27.93
N ALA A 59 2.73 -44.95 27.99
CA ALA A 59 1.68 -44.29 27.23
C ALA A 59 1.62 -42.78 27.55
N LYS A 60 1.68 -42.41 28.84
CA LYS A 60 1.77 -40.99 29.24
C LYS A 60 3.01 -40.28 28.71
N GLY A 61 4.15 -40.98 28.63
CA GLY A 61 5.37 -40.44 28.06
C GLY A 61 5.27 -40.20 26.55
N GLU A 62 4.62 -41.12 25.83
CA GLU A 62 4.35 -41.00 24.39
C GLU A 62 3.36 -39.86 24.11
N ASP A 63 2.30 -39.73 24.91
CA ASP A 63 1.34 -38.61 24.81
C ASP A 63 2.03 -37.26 25.05
N ALA A 64 2.88 -37.16 26.09
CA ALA A 64 3.64 -35.95 26.38
C ALA A 64 4.65 -35.60 25.26
N LEU A 65 5.28 -36.60 24.65
CA LEU A 65 6.17 -36.41 23.51
C LEU A 65 5.39 -35.90 22.28
N ALA A 66 4.18 -36.44 22.04
CA ALA A 66 3.30 -36.00 20.96
C ALA A 66 2.84 -34.54 21.16
N GLU A 67 2.45 -34.16 22.39
CA GLU A 67 2.13 -32.77 22.73
C GLU A 67 3.32 -31.83 22.53
N LEU A 68 4.52 -32.23 22.96
CA LEU A 68 5.74 -31.45 22.75
C LEU A 68 6.01 -31.22 21.26
N ASN A 69 5.94 -32.28 20.44
CA ASN A 69 6.14 -32.19 19.00
C ASN A 69 5.10 -31.27 18.34
N ALA A 70 3.83 -31.34 18.76
CA ALA A 70 2.78 -30.46 18.27
C ALA A 70 3.05 -28.99 18.63
N MET A 71 3.52 -28.72 19.86
CA MET A 71 3.90 -27.39 20.31
C MET A 71 5.12 -26.85 19.56
N THR A 72 6.14 -27.68 19.31
CA THR A 72 7.31 -27.31 18.48
C THR A 72 6.90 -26.99 17.05
N ALA A 73 6.01 -27.79 16.44
CA ALA A 73 5.50 -27.51 15.11
C ALA A 73 4.71 -26.18 15.06
N LYS A 74 3.92 -25.88 16.10
CA LYS A 74 3.22 -24.60 16.22
C LYS A 74 4.20 -23.43 16.38
N ALA A 75 5.23 -23.58 17.22
CA ALA A 75 6.26 -22.56 17.41
C ALA A 75 7.01 -22.27 16.10
N ASN A 76 7.38 -23.31 15.34
CA ASN A 76 8.04 -23.14 14.04
C ASN A 76 7.14 -22.41 13.03
N ARG A 77 5.84 -22.72 12.98
CA ARG A 77 4.89 -21.99 12.12
C ARG A 77 4.73 -20.52 12.53
N MET A 78 4.75 -20.24 13.83
CA MET A 78 4.70 -18.85 14.31
C MET A 78 6.00 -18.11 13.97
N ALA A 79 7.15 -18.77 14.07
CA ALA A 79 8.44 -18.19 13.70
C ALA A 79 8.50 -17.84 12.20
N THR A 80 7.99 -18.70 11.32
CA THR A 80 7.90 -18.40 9.88
C THR A 80 6.96 -17.23 9.61
N LEU A 81 5.77 -17.21 10.24
CA LEU A 81 4.82 -16.09 10.07
C LEU A 81 5.42 -14.76 10.56
N LEU A 82 6.16 -14.77 11.67
CA LEU A 82 6.83 -13.56 12.15
C LEU A 82 7.94 -13.09 11.23
N HIS A 83 8.66 -14.01 10.58
CA HIS A 83 9.66 -13.67 9.58
C HIS A 83 9.01 -13.03 8.34
N ASP A 84 7.94 -13.63 7.82
CA ASP A 84 7.20 -13.12 6.67
C ASP A 84 6.62 -11.71 6.96
N VAL A 85 6.07 -11.51 8.16
CA VAL A 85 5.58 -10.19 8.62
C VAL A 85 6.72 -9.18 8.71
N GLY A 86 7.89 -9.58 9.18
CA GLY A 86 9.07 -8.71 9.23
C GLY A 86 9.52 -8.25 7.84
N GLU A 87 9.56 -9.16 6.86
CA GLU A 87 9.89 -8.81 5.47
C GLU A 87 8.85 -7.87 4.85
N GLN A 88 7.56 -8.09 5.13
CA GLN A 88 6.48 -7.19 4.69
C GLN A 88 6.59 -5.79 5.31
N ASP A 89 6.89 -5.69 6.60
CA ASP A 89 7.09 -4.40 7.28
C ASP A 89 8.27 -3.62 6.67
N GLU A 90 9.38 -4.30 6.33
CA GLU A 90 10.51 -3.67 5.65
C GLU A 90 10.15 -3.18 4.24
N ALA A 91 9.39 -3.97 3.49
CA ALA A 91 8.91 -3.58 2.16
C ALA A 91 8.01 -2.33 2.22
N VAL A 92 7.03 -2.33 3.13
CA VAL A 92 6.12 -1.19 3.35
C VAL A 92 6.88 0.06 3.79
N ALA A 93 7.88 -0.09 4.67
CA ALA A 93 8.71 1.03 5.10
C ALA A 93 9.52 1.63 3.94
N SER A 94 10.02 0.79 3.03
CA SER A 94 10.72 1.22 1.81
C SER A 94 9.80 1.98 0.85
N GLU A 95 8.61 1.46 0.59
CA GLU A 95 7.59 2.10 -0.26
C GLU A 95 7.14 3.45 0.31
N LEU A 96 6.92 3.52 1.63
CA LEU A 96 6.54 4.76 2.30
C LEU A 96 7.65 5.81 2.24
N SER A 97 8.92 5.39 2.34
CA SER A 97 10.09 6.26 2.13
C SER A 97 10.16 6.78 0.69
N ALA A 98 9.92 5.92 -0.30
CA ALA A 98 9.86 6.32 -1.71
C ALA A 98 8.72 7.31 -1.98
N CYS A 99 7.53 7.04 -1.47
CA CYS A 99 6.36 7.91 -1.60
C CYS A 99 6.59 9.29 -0.95
N LYS A 100 7.25 9.34 0.21
CA LYS A 100 7.63 10.63 0.83
C LYS A 100 8.62 11.43 -0.03
N LYS A 101 9.58 10.76 -0.67
CA LYS A 101 10.54 11.43 -1.57
C LYS A 101 9.85 11.97 -2.81
N THR A 102 8.96 11.20 -3.43
CA THR A 102 8.20 11.67 -4.60
C THR A 102 7.28 12.83 -4.23
N LEU A 103 6.58 12.76 -3.09
CA LEU A 103 5.76 13.87 -2.59
C LEU A 103 6.58 15.15 -2.38
N ALA A 104 7.78 15.03 -1.80
CA ALA A 104 8.68 16.17 -1.60
C ALA A 104 9.11 16.80 -2.94
N ALA A 105 9.46 15.97 -3.93
CA ALA A 105 9.82 16.44 -5.27
C ALA A 105 8.65 17.17 -5.95
N TYR A 106 7.43 16.62 -5.88
CA TYR A 106 6.23 17.30 -6.41
C TYR A 106 5.94 18.62 -5.70
N ALA A 107 6.17 18.71 -4.39
CA ALA A 107 5.98 19.96 -3.65
C ALA A 107 6.98 21.04 -4.09
N GLU A 108 8.23 20.66 -4.35
CA GLU A 108 9.27 21.55 -4.86
C GLU A 108 8.93 22.02 -6.29
N GLU A 109 8.56 21.10 -7.18
CA GLU A 109 8.14 21.42 -8.54
C GLU A 109 6.92 22.36 -8.57
N LYS A 110 5.92 22.11 -7.71
CA LYS A 110 4.78 23.00 -7.54
C LYS A 110 5.20 24.41 -7.10
N ALA A 111 6.18 24.52 -6.20
CA ALA A 111 6.67 25.83 -5.76
C ALA A 111 7.35 26.60 -6.90
N VAL A 112 8.13 25.91 -7.74
CA VAL A 112 8.75 26.50 -8.95
C VAL A 112 7.67 26.98 -9.92
N ILE A 113 6.69 26.14 -10.25
CA ILE A 113 5.59 26.51 -11.17
C ILE A 113 4.82 27.74 -10.65
N VAL A 114 4.54 27.81 -9.36
CA VAL A 114 3.85 28.97 -8.76
C VAL A 114 4.70 30.24 -8.86
N SER A 115 6.01 30.14 -8.65
CA SER A 115 6.95 31.26 -8.81
C SER A 115 6.98 31.73 -10.27
N ASP A 116 7.12 30.81 -11.22
CA ASP A 116 7.17 31.12 -12.65
C ASP A 116 5.86 31.76 -13.13
N TYR A 117 4.72 31.28 -12.63
CA TYR A 117 3.42 31.88 -12.90
C TYR A 117 3.32 33.33 -12.40
N GLN A 118 3.84 33.61 -11.19
CA GLN A 118 3.86 34.97 -10.66
C GLN A 118 4.76 35.91 -11.48
N GLN A 119 5.93 35.43 -11.92
CA GLN A 119 6.82 36.19 -12.81
C GLN A 119 6.17 36.45 -14.17
N LEU A 120 5.53 35.44 -14.75
CA LEU A 120 4.81 35.58 -16.02
C LEU A 120 3.66 36.59 -15.93
N LYS A 121 2.91 36.56 -14.82
CA LYS A 121 1.84 37.53 -14.57
C LYS A 121 2.37 38.97 -14.45
N THR A 122 3.52 39.15 -13.82
CA THR A 122 4.16 40.46 -13.65
C THR A 122 4.65 40.99 -15.00
N THR A 123 5.37 40.16 -15.76
CA THR A 123 5.85 40.54 -17.11
C THR A 123 4.71 40.82 -18.08
N LEU A 124 3.58 40.11 -17.96
CA LEU A 124 2.38 40.41 -18.75
C LEU A 124 1.79 41.79 -18.42
N CYS A 125 1.76 42.17 -17.13
CA CYS A 125 1.30 43.51 -16.74
C CYS A 125 2.24 44.60 -17.27
N ASP A 126 3.55 44.43 -17.07
CA ASP A 126 4.56 45.39 -17.51
C ASP A 126 4.54 45.57 -19.04
N SER A 127 4.38 44.47 -19.79
CA SER A 127 4.27 44.53 -21.26
C SER A 127 2.97 45.20 -21.73
N ALA A 128 1.85 44.99 -21.03
CA ALA A 128 0.60 45.68 -21.33
C ALA A 128 0.72 47.20 -21.10
N GLU A 129 1.38 47.62 -20.02
CA GLU A 129 1.66 49.03 -19.75
C GLU A 129 2.60 49.64 -20.80
N ALA A 130 3.65 48.91 -21.20
CA ALA A 130 4.56 49.34 -22.25
C ALA A 130 3.84 49.52 -23.59
N VAL A 131 2.90 48.63 -23.93
CA VAL A 131 2.08 48.74 -25.14
C VAL A 131 1.19 49.99 -25.10
N GLU A 132 0.53 50.27 -23.98
CA GLU A 132 -0.29 51.49 -23.87
C GLU A 132 0.55 52.76 -23.96
N LYS A 133 1.74 52.78 -23.34
CA LYS A 133 2.68 53.91 -23.46
C LYS A 133 3.16 54.09 -24.90
N ALA A 134 3.49 53.01 -25.60
CA ALA A 134 3.90 53.07 -27.00
C ALA A 134 2.77 53.55 -27.91
N LYS A 135 1.51 53.16 -27.65
CA LYS A 135 0.34 53.67 -28.39
C LYS A 135 0.21 55.18 -28.25
N LEU A 136 0.38 55.72 -27.03
CA LEU A 136 0.35 57.16 -26.77
C LEU A 136 1.47 57.89 -27.51
N GLN A 137 2.70 57.38 -27.44
CA GLN A 137 3.85 57.95 -28.15
C GLN A 137 3.64 57.94 -29.68
N ILE A 138 3.08 56.87 -30.24
CA ILE A 138 2.74 56.82 -31.67
C ILE A 138 1.71 57.89 -32.03
N MET A 139 0.72 58.16 -31.18
CA MET A 139 -0.25 59.22 -31.42
C MET A 139 0.42 60.60 -31.40
N GLU A 140 1.26 60.88 -30.40
CA GLU A 140 2.01 62.14 -30.30
C GLU A 140 2.93 62.36 -31.51
N LEU A 141 3.64 61.32 -31.95
CA LEU A 141 4.50 61.38 -33.13
C LEU A 141 3.70 61.60 -34.41
N LYS A 142 2.51 61.01 -34.55
CA LYS A 142 1.62 61.27 -35.69
C LYS A 142 1.15 62.72 -35.72
N GLU A 143 0.81 63.30 -34.57
CA GLU A 143 0.42 64.72 -34.49
C GLU A 143 1.59 65.64 -34.85
N ALA A 144 2.79 65.37 -34.32
CA ALA A 144 4.00 66.12 -34.65
C ALA A 144 4.38 66.00 -36.15
N LEU A 145 4.21 64.81 -36.73
CA LEU A 145 4.43 64.55 -38.14
C LEU A 145 3.48 65.38 -39.02
N GLU A 146 2.19 65.43 -38.69
CA GLU A 146 1.21 66.23 -39.41
C GLU A 146 1.48 67.74 -39.26
N GLU A 147 1.92 68.19 -38.08
CA GLU A 147 2.35 69.58 -37.87
C GLU A 147 3.56 69.94 -38.73
N LYS A 148 4.57 69.08 -38.81
CA LYS A 148 5.75 69.28 -39.65
C LYS A 148 5.41 69.25 -41.13
N ARG A 149 4.57 68.31 -41.59
CA ARG A 149 4.03 68.30 -42.95
C ARG A 149 3.33 69.62 -43.27
N ALA A 150 2.49 70.13 -42.36
CA ALA A 150 1.81 71.40 -42.53
C ALA A 150 2.77 72.60 -42.52
N ALA A 151 3.85 72.58 -41.74
CA ALA A 151 4.87 73.62 -41.68
C ALA A 151 5.72 73.67 -42.96
N VAL A 152 6.15 72.51 -43.48
CA VAL A 152 6.87 72.39 -44.76
C VAL A 152 6.03 72.99 -45.89
N CYS A 153 4.71 72.79 -45.89
CA CYS A 153 3.83 73.38 -46.90
C CYS A 153 3.64 74.91 -46.80
N ARG A 154 4.06 75.59 -45.71
CA ARG A 154 3.73 77.01 -45.47
C ARG A 154 4.80 78.04 -45.88
N ASP A 155 6.08 77.69 -46.06
CA ASP A 155 7.12 78.69 -46.39
C ASP A 155 8.24 78.16 -47.31
N PRO A 156 8.25 78.50 -48.63
CA PRO A 156 9.22 78.00 -49.63
C PRO A 156 10.70 78.40 -49.45
N ALA A 157 11.04 79.34 -48.56
CA ALA A 157 12.39 79.93 -48.55
C ALA A 157 13.42 79.22 -47.63
N SER A 158 12.99 78.37 -46.69
CA SER A 158 13.89 77.65 -45.76
C SER A 158 14.18 76.18 -46.16
N TRP A 159 13.78 75.79 -47.37
CA TRP A 159 13.57 74.38 -47.74
C TRP A 159 14.85 73.53 -47.82
N LYS A 160 16.01 74.09 -48.18
CA LYS A 160 17.15 73.22 -48.53
C LYS A 160 17.88 72.62 -47.33
N GLU A 161 17.90 73.32 -46.20
CA GLU A 161 18.60 72.88 -44.99
C GLU A 161 17.66 72.13 -44.03
N ASN A 162 16.37 72.52 -43.96
CA ASN A 162 15.37 71.81 -43.16
C ASN A 162 14.92 70.48 -43.78
N ILE A 163 14.86 70.34 -45.11
CA ILE A 163 14.41 69.08 -45.73
C ILE A 163 15.37 67.92 -45.42
N SER A 164 16.68 68.15 -45.34
CA SER A 164 17.62 67.05 -45.05
C SER A 164 17.48 66.57 -43.59
N ALA A 165 17.36 67.49 -42.64
CA ALA A 165 17.14 67.17 -41.23
C ALA A 165 15.75 66.56 -40.98
N ASP A 166 14.71 67.07 -41.65
CA ASP A 166 13.35 66.51 -41.55
C ASP A 166 13.27 65.13 -42.24
N VAL A 167 14.02 64.87 -43.31
CA VAL A 167 14.08 63.54 -43.95
C VAL A 167 14.84 62.52 -43.11
N GLU A 168 15.96 62.91 -42.47
CA GLU A 168 16.69 62.02 -41.56
C GLU A 168 15.84 61.66 -40.32
N THR A 169 15.13 62.64 -39.76
CA THR A 169 14.22 62.39 -38.63
C THR A 169 13.02 61.53 -39.06
N LEU A 170 12.45 61.74 -40.25
CA LEU A 170 11.41 60.86 -40.79
C LEU A 170 11.91 59.42 -40.99
N ALA A 171 13.11 59.23 -41.54
CA ALA A 171 13.70 57.91 -41.71
C ALA A 171 13.93 57.19 -40.37
N THR A 172 14.34 57.93 -39.33
CA THR A 172 14.44 57.36 -37.96
C THR A 172 13.09 56.95 -37.40
N LEU A 173 12.05 57.78 -37.58
CA LEU A 173 10.70 57.47 -37.11
C LEU A 173 10.07 56.29 -37.88
N GLU A 174 10.29 56.18 -39.19
CA GLU A 174 9.83 55.05 -39.99
C GLU A 174 10.51 53.74 -39.57
N SER A 175 11.83 53.79 -39.31
CA SER A 175 12.59 52.65 -38.78
C SER A 175 12.05 52.20 -37.42
N GLU A 176 11.72 53.15 -36.54
CA GLU A 176 11.19 52.86 -35.20
C GLU A 176 9.75 52.32 -35.25
N ILE A 177 8.91 52.84 -36.14
CA ILE A 177 7.56 52.31 -36.40
C ILE A 177 7.63 50.86 -36.92
N GLU A 178 8.58 50.54 -37.80
CA GLU A 178 8.71 49.18 -38.33
C GLU A 178 9.22 48.19 -37.27
N LYS A 179 10.15 48.62 -36.40
CA LYS A 179 10.56 47.83 -35.22
C LYS A 179 9.39 47.54 -34.29
N LEU A 180 8.58 48.56 -33.97
CA LEU A 180 7.40 48.39 -33.13
C LEU A 180 6.35 47.47 -33.77
N ARG A 181 6.18 47.50 -35.11
CA ARG A 181 5.31 46.57 -35.83
C ARG A 181 5.79 45.11 -35.72
N SER A 182 7.09 44.87 -35.84
CA SER A 182 7.68 43.53 -35.65
C SER A 182 7.41 42.98 -34.25
N ILE A 183 7.61 43.82 -33.22
CA ILE A 183 7.32 43.46 -31.81
C ILE A 183 5.84 43.12 -31.62
N VAL A 184 4.93 43.93 -32.14
CA VAL A 184 3.48 43.70 -32.05
C VAL A 184 3.07 42.40 -32.75
N SER A 185 3.62 42.10 -33.93
CA SER A 185 3.34 40.84 -34.63
C SER A 185 3.74 39.63 -33.80
N THR A 186 4.91 39.69 -33.17
CA THR A 186 5.44 38.59 -32.34
C THR A 186 4.65 38.40 -31.05
N VAL A 187 4.20 39.48 -30.43
CA VAL A 187 3.30 39.42 -29.25
C VAL A 187 1.94 38.83 -29.63
N ASN A 188 1.41 39.17 -30.81
CA ASN A 188 0.11 38.66 -31.25
C ASN A 188 0.13 37.14 -31.51
N GLU A 189 1.22 36.61 -32.06
CA GLU A 189 1.43 35.15 -32.16
C GLU A 189 1.42 34.49 -30.78
N LYS A 190 2.04 35.10 -29.75
CA LYS A 190 2.07 34.57 -28.38
C LYS A 190 0.70 34.57 -27.70
N VAL A 191 -0.05 35.66 -27.85
CA VAL A 191 -1.42 35.76 -27.35
C VAL A 191 -2.31 34.69 -27.99
N SER A 192 -2.06 34.33 -29.26
CA SER A 192 -2.81 33.28 -29.95
C SER A 192 -2.59 31.86 -29.39
N LEU A 193 -1.46 31.61 -28.68
CA LEU A 193 -1.18 30.32 -28.04
C LEU A 193 -1.83 30.19 -26.65
N SER A 194 -2.16 31.29 -25.99
CA SER A 194 -2.75 31.30 -24.64
C SER A 194 -4.08 30.55 -24.51
N PRO A 195 -5.05 30.65 -25.45
CA PRO A 195 -6.27 29.86 -25.43
C PRO A 195 -6.00 28.35 -25.46
N ARG A 196 -4.99 27.92 -26.24
CA ARG A 196 -4.64 26.51 -26.38
C ARG A 196 -4.03 25.93 -25.10
N ILE A 197 -3.18 26.70 -24.41
CA ILE A 197 -2.67 26.33 -23.08
C ILE A 197 -3.81 26.25 -22.07
N SER A 198 -4.74 27.21 -22.08
CA SER A 198 -5.90 27.22 -21.18
C SER A 198 -6.83 26.03 -21.40
N GLU A 199 -7.01 25.60 -22.66
CA GLU A 199 -7.83 24.43 -23.01
C GLU A 199 -7.19 23.13 -22.50
N GLU A 200 -5.89 22.94 -22.73
CA GLU A 200 -5.16 21.78 -22.23
C GLU A 200 -5.13 21.73 -20.70
N TYR A 201 -4.99 22.88 -20.04
CA TYR A 201 -5.08 22.97 -18.58
C TYR A 201 -6.46 22.58 -18.04
N SER A 202 -7.53 22.99 -18.72
CA SER A 202 -8.91 22.59 -18.35
C SER A 202 -9.11 21.07 -18.47
N LYS A 203 -8.58 20.44 -19.52
CA LYS A 203 -8.63 18.99 -19.71
C LYS A 203 -7.90 18.23 -18.60
N SER A 204 -6.73 18.74 -18.16
CA SER A 204 -6.01 18.16 -17.01
C SER A 204 -6.81 18.25 -15.71
N LEU A 205 -7.48 19.38 -15.45
CA LEU A 205 -8.31 19.55 -14.25
C LEU A 205 -9.50 18.59 -14.23
N GLU A 206 -10.19 18.42 -15.36
CA GLU A 206 -11.30 17.46 -15.47
C GLU A 206 -10.84 16.01 -15.28
N SER A 207 -9.67 15.66 -15.84
CA SER A 207 -9.07 14.34 -15.68
C SER A 207 -8.67 14.06 -14.22
N LEU A 208 -8.12 15.06 -13.51
CA LEU A 208 -7.79 14.96 -12.08
C LEU A 208 -9.03 14.75 -11.21
N ALA A 209 -10.13 15.47 -11.50
CA ALA A 209 -11.39 15.27 -10.78
C ALA A 209 -11.93 13.82 -10.94
N GLY A 210 -11.82 13.24 -12.14
CA GLY A 210 -12.18 11.84 -12.37
C GLY A 210 -11.29 10.84 -11.63
N MET A 211 -10.00 11.15 -11.44
CA MET A 211 -9.10 10.32 -10.62
C MET A 211 -9.49 10.35 -9.14
N GLU A 212 -9.86 11.51 -8.59
CA GLU A 212 -10.29 11.63 -7.21
C GLU A 212 -11.55 10.80 -6.93
N GLU A 213 -12.50 10.78 -7.88
CA GLU A 213 -13.71 9.95 -7.79
C GLU A 213 -13.36 8.46 -7.77
N HIS A 214 -12.51 7.99 -8.70
CA HIS A 214 -12.06 6.60 -8.73
C HIS A 214 -11.24 6.21 -7.48
N ALA A 215 -10.42 7.11 -6.95
CA ALA A 215 -9.67 6.86 -5.72
C ALA A 215 -10.59 6.69 -4.50
N ALA A 216 -11.64 7.52 -4.38
CA ALA A 216 -12.64 7.39 -3.33
C ALA A 216 -13.43 6.08 -3.44
N GLU A 217 -13.78 5.66 -4.66
CA GLU A 217 -14.47 4.39 -4.92
C GLU A 217 -13.60 3.19 -4.51
N VAL A 218 -12.31 3.19 -4.88
CA VAL A 218 -11.35 2.15 -4.48
C VAL A 218 -11.24 2.06 -2.96
N GLU A 219 -11.15 3.20 -2.25
CA GLU A 219 -11.07 3.20 -0.79
C GLU A 219 -12.32 2.57 -0.15
N MET A 220 -13.51 2.91 -0.63
CA MET A 220 -14.79 2.35 -0.17
C MET A 220 -14.90 0.84 -0.44
N LEU A 221 -14.50 0.40 -1.63
CA LEU A 221 -14.51 -1.02 -2.00
C LEU A 221 -13.50 -1.81 -1.16
N GLN A 222 -12.33 -1.26 -0.88
CA GLN A 222 -11.31 -1.87 -0.04
C GLN A 222 -11.79 -2.03 1.42
N GLN A 223 -12.46 -1.02 1.97
CA GLN A 223 -13.10 -1.12 3.29
C GLN A 223 -14.20 -2.19 3.29
N THR A 224 -14.97 -2.30 2.20
CA THR A 224 -16.02 -3.31 2.06
C THR A 224 -15.43 -4.72 1.99
N LYS A 225 -14.37 -4.93 1.20
CA LYS A 225 -13.66 -6.20 1.06
C LYS A 225 -13.08 -6.67 2.41
N THR A 226 -12.36 -5.80 3.10
CA THR A 226 -11.76 -6.12 4.42
C THR A 226 -12.84 -6.48 5.45
N ALA A 227 -13.98 -5.78 5.45
CA ALA A 227 -15.12 -6.13 6.29
C ALA A 227 -15.75 -7.50 5.94
N GLN A 228 -15.83 -7.85 4.65
CA GLN A 228 -16.30 -9.16 4.19
C GLN A 228 -15.33 -10.28 4.58
N GLU A 229 -14.02 -10.09 4.42
CA GLU A 229 -12.99 -11.06 4.81
C GLU A 229 -12.98 -11.31 6.32
N LYS A 230 -13.13 -10.25 7.13
CA LYS A 230 -13.28 -10.38 8.58
C LYS A 230 -14.48 -11.26 8.95
N LYS A 231 -15.66 -11.02 8.33
CA LYS A 231 -16.85 -11.85 8.55
C LYS A 231 -16.64 -13.31 8.12
N ARG A 232 -15.90 -13.54 7.03
CA ARG A 232 -15.54 -14.90 6.57
C ARG A 232 -14.72 -15.63 7.64
N ILE A 233 -13.67 -14.99 8.16
CA ILE A 233 -12.80 -15.53 9.20
C ILE A 233 -13.59 -15.82 10.49
N GLU A 234 -14.45 -14.90 10.92
CA GLU A 234 -15.31 -15.08 12.10
C GLU A 234 -16.26 -16.29 11.95
N LEU A 235 -16.85 -16.48 10.77
CA LEU A 235 -17.70 -17.64 10.48
C LEU A 235 -16.91 -18.94 10.47
N GLU A 236 -15.73 -18.97 9.87
CA GLU A 236 -14.84 -20.14 9.88
C GLU A 236 -14.43 -20.52 11.32
N GLN A 237 -14.02 -19.54 12.12
CA GLN A 237 -13.67 -19.74 13.53
C GLN A 237 -14.86 -20.26 14.34
N ALA A 238 -16.06 -19.69 14.16
CA ALA A 238 -17.27 -20.15 14.84
C ALA A 238 -17.62 -21.60 14.47
N TYR A 239 -17.45 -21.97 13.19
CA TYR A 239 -17.64 -23.33 12.72
C TYR A 239 -16.65 -24.32 13.38
N TYR A 240 -15.36 -24.01 13.37
CA TYR A 240 -14.34 -24.85 14.02
C TYR A 240 -14.56 -24.98 15.53
N ALA A 241 -14.96 -23.90 16.20
CA ALA A 241 -15.29 -23.93 17.63
C ALA A 241 -16.48 -24.87 17.93
N LEU A 242 -17.51 -24.86 17.07
CA LEU A 242 -18.66 -25.74 17.21
C LEU A 242 -18.29 -27.21 16.95
N GLN A 243 -17.45 -27.46 15.95
CA GLN A 243 -16.92 -28.80 15.67
C GLN A 243 -16.18 -29.38 16.88
N LYS A 244 -15.29 -28.57 17.50
CA LYS A 244 -14.55 -28.97 18.71
C LYS A 244 -15.48 -29.28 19.89
N LYS A 245 -16.57 -28.52 20.08
CA LYS A 245 -17.57 -28.81 21.13
C LYS A 245 -18.25 -30.16 20.93
N VAL A 246 -18.53 -30.54 19.67
CA VAL A 246 -19.14 -31.84 19.36
C VAL A 246 -18.16 -32.99 19.62
N GLU A 247 -16.89 -32.82 19.25
CA GLU A 247 -15.83 -33.80 19.53
C GLU A 247 -15.68 -34.04 21.04
N LEU A 248 -15.58 -32.97 21.84
CA LEU A 248 -15.50 -33.06 23.30
C LEU A 248 -16.73 -33.74 23.92
N ALA A 249 -17.94 -33.36 23.48
CA ALA A 249 -19.16 -34.00 23.96
C ALA A 249 -19.20 -35.50 23.63
N SER A 250 -18.66 -35.89 22.47
CA SER A 250 -18.58 -37.30 22.06
C SER A 250 -17.57 -38.11 22.87
N GLU A 251 -16.44 -37.51 23.24
CA GLU A 251 -15.44 -38.12 24.11
C GLU A 251 -15.95 -38.28 25.55
N GLU A 252 -16.66 -37.27 26.06
CA GLU A 252 -17.32 -37.35 27.38
C GLU A 252 -18.35 -38.47 27.42
N LEU A 253 -19.14 -38.63 26.35
CA LEU A 253 -20.10 -39.72 26.23
C LEU A 253 -19.42 -41.09 26.30
N LYS A 254 -18.36 -41.29 25.52
CA LYS A 254 -17.56 -42.53 25.55
C LYS A 254 -16.99 -42.82 26.95
N ARG A 255 -16.45 -41.80 27.64
CA ARG A 255 -15.94 -41.93 29.01
C ARG A 255 -17.02 -42.29 30.03
N LEU A 256 -18.27 -41.85 29.81
CA LEU A 256 -19.41 -42.22 30.64
C LEU A 256 -19.88 -43.64 30.37
N GLU A 257 -19.78 -44.12 29.13
CA GLU A 257 -20.13 -45.48 28.71
C GLU A 257 -19.10 -46.54 29.14
N GLU A 258 -17.80 -46.21 29.18
CA GLU A 258 -16.72 -47.14 29.55
C GLU A 258 -16.62 -47.48 31.06
N LYS A 259 -17.27 -46.71 31.94
CA LYS A 259 -17.22 -46.96 33.40
C LYS A 259 -18.23 -48.04 33.84
N GLN A 260 -17.82 -49.31 33.89
CA GLN A 260 -18.58 -50.45 34.47
C GLN A 260 -18.75 -50.39 36.01
N PRO A 261 -19.77 -51.06 36.59
CA PRO A 261 -20.35 -50.73 37.90
C PRO A 261 -19.66 -51.35 39.12
N LEU A 262 -19.72 -50.61 40.24
CA LEU A 262 -19.77 -51.11 41.62
C LEU A 262 -21.02 -50.50 42.28
N ASP A 263 -22.16 -51.17 42.05
CA ASP A 263 -23.45 -51.26 42.79
C ASP A 263 -24.10 -50.11 43.59
N ALA A 264 -23.59 -48.88 43.62
CA ALA A 264 -24.28 -47.77 44.30
C ALA A 264 -24.38 -46.52 43.41
N GLY A 265 -25.53 -46.32 42.75
CA GLY A 265 -25.86 -45.06 42.04
C GLY A 265 -26.31 -45.16 40.58
N LEU A 266 -26.87 -46.30 40.14
CA LEU A 266 -27.28 -46.54 38.75
C LEU A 266 -28.25 -45.49 38.19
N GLN A 267 -29.31 -45.11 38.91
CA GLN A 267 -30.32 -44.14 38.43
C GLN A 267 -29.75 -42.75 38.13
N SER A 268 -28.94 -42.19 39.03
CA SER A 268 -28.31 -40.87 38.83
C SER A 268 -27.27 -40.87 37.68
N ARG A 269 -26.74 -42.04 37.32
CA ARG A 269 -25.76 -42.20 36.24
C ARG A 269 -26.43 -42.41 34.89
N GLU A 270 -27.55 -43.13 34.88
CA GLU A 270 -28.41 -43.34 33.72
C GLU A 270 -29.06 -42.02 33.27
N GLU A 271 -29.53 -41.20 34.22
CA GLU A 271 -29.95 -39.81 33.94
C GLU A 271 -28.82 -38.96 33.33
N ARG A 272 -27.60 -39.08 33.87
CA ARG A 272 -26.43 -38.36 33.33
C ARG A 272 -26.07 -38.80 31.91
N ASN A 273 -26.16 -40.10 31.61
CA ASN A 273 -25.89 -40.63 30.28
C ASN A 273 -26.99 -40.21 29.28
N ASN A 274 -28.26 -40.28 29.69
CA ASN A 274 -29.37 -39.79 28.87
C ASN A 274 -29.27 -38.28 28.60
N ASN A 275 -28.93 -37.46 29.60
CA ASN A 275 -28.69 -36.03 29.40
C ASN A 275 -27.50 -35.77 28.47
N ALA A 276 -26.40 -36.52 28.60
CA ALA A 276 -25.25 -36.39 27.71
C ALA A 276 -25.60 -36.78 26.26
N ARG A 277 -26.39 -37.85 26.06
CA ARG A 277 -26.92 -38.24 24.74
C ARG A 277 -27.80 -37.17 24.13
N GLN A 278 -28.71 -36.61 24.92
CA GLN A 278 -29.61 -35.54 24.47
C GLN A 278 -28.84 -34.27 24.09
N THR A 279 -27.84 -33.90 24.91
CA THR A 279 -26.93 -32.77 24.64
C THR A 279 -26.14 -32.98 23.35
N LEU A 280 -25.61 -34.18 23.13
CA LEU A 280 -24.86 -34.52 21.93
C LEU A 280 -25.77 -34.50 20.68
N GLN A 281 -26.99 -35.00 20.79
CA GLN A 281 -27.97 -35.00 19.71
C GLN A 281 -28.40 -33.56 19.34
N GLN A 282 -28.63 -32.71 20.34
CA GLN A 282 -28.88 -31.27 20.13
C GLN A 282 -27.68 -30.60 19.44
N LEU A 283 -26.46 -30.80 19.94
CA LEU A 283 -25.24 -30.24 19.35
C LEU A 283 -25.01 -30.71 17.90
N GLN A 284 -25.29 -31.97 17.57
CA GLN A 284 -25.22 -32.48 16.21
C GLN A 284 -26.27 -31.85 15.29
N THR A 285 -27.48 -31.62 15.80
CA THR A 285 -28.56 -30.97 15.04
C THR A 285 -28.20 -29.51 14.76
N THR A 286 -27.73 -28.79 15.79
CA THR A 286 -27.21 -27.42 15.65
C THR A 286 -26.03 -27.38 14.71
N MET A 287 -25.09 -28.34 14.77
CA MET A 287 -23.96 -28.41 13.85
C MET A 287 -24.41 -28.61 12.41
N LYS A 288 -25.38 -29.48 12.12
CA LYS A 288 -25.91 -29.65 10.76
C LYS A 288 -26.55 -28.36 10.23
N GLN A 289 -27.32 -27.66 11.06
CA GLN A 289 -27.95 -26.39 10.71
C GLN A 289 -26.91 -25.28 10.51
N THR A 290 -25.94 -25.15 11.42
CA THR A 290 -24.85 -24.18 11.32
C THR A 290 -23.96 -24.48 10.13
N LYS A 291 -23.66 -25.75 9.83
CA LYS A 291 -22.87 -26.16 8.67
C LYS A 291 -23.55 -25.77 7.36
N THR A 292 -24.83 -26.08 7.20
CA THR A 292 -25.58 -25.72 5.98
C THR A 292 -25.70 -24.21 5.81
N SER A 293 -25.99 -23.47 6.88
CA SER A 293 -26.02 -22.00 6.84
C SER A 293 -24.64 -21.37 6.59
N ALA A 294 -23.58 -21.89 7.22
CA ALA A 294 -22.22 -21.40 7.05
C ALA A 294 -21.69 -21.68 5.64
N ILE A 295 -21.94 -22.88 5.09
CA ILE A 295 -21.56 -23.21 3.70
C ILE A 295 -22.23 -22.26 2.71
N ALA A 296 -23.52 -21.96 2.88
CA ALA A 296 -24.23 -21.01 2.03
C ALA A 296 -23.61 -19.60 2.12
N LYS A 297 -23.37 -19.08 3.34
CA LYS A 297 -22.76 -17.77 3.55
C LYS A 297 -21.31 -17.69 3.05
N LEU A 298 -20.52 -18.75 3.25
CA LEU A 298 -19.14 -18.83 2.75
C LEU A 298 -19.13 -18.89 1.22
N SER A 299 -20.05 -19.62 0.59
CA SER A 299 -20.17 -19.62 -0.88
C SER A 299 -20.51 -18.24 -1.43
N GLU A 300 -21.40 -17.51 -0.76
CA GLU A 300 -21.76 -16.15 -1.14
C GLU A 300 -20.58 -15.19 -0.99
N MET A 301 -19.85 -15.26 0.13
CA MET A 301 -18.64 -14.44 0.34
C MET A 301 -17.51 -14.80 -0.64
N ASN A 302 -17.34 -16.08 -0.96
CA ASN A 302 -16.36 -16.53 -1.94
C ASN A 302 -16.67 -16.07 -3.37
N THR A 303 -17.92 -15.71 -3.67
CA THR A 303 -18.27 -15.04 -4.94
C THR A 303 -18.13 -13.53 -4.87
N LYS A 304 -18.46 -12.91 -3.72
CA LYS A 304 -18.45 -11.45 -3.57
C LYS A 304 -17.04 -10.87 -3.44
N ILE A 305 -16.13 -11.54 -2.73
CA ILE A 305 -14.76 -11.04 -2.54
C ILE A 305 -14.00 -10.91 -3.87
N PRO A 306 -13.98 -11.93 -4.76
CA PRO A 306 -13.37 -11.79 -6.08
C PRO A 306 -14.06 -10.74 -6.95
N SER A 307 -15.40 -10.69 -6.95
CA SER A 307 -16.14 -9.66 -7.70
C SER A 307 -15.79 -8.23 -7.25
N THR A 308 -15.65 -8.02 -5.94
CA THR A 308 -15.24 -6.71 -5.39
C THR A 308 -13.78 -6.40 -5.76
N GLN A 309 -12.92 -7.42 -5.82
CA GLN A 309 -11.54 -7.25 -6.30
C GLN A 309 -11.50 -6.88 -7.78
N ASP A 310 -12.31 -7.52 -8.62
CA ASP A 310 -12.38 -7.21 -10.05
C ASP A 310 -12.84 -5.76 -10.30
N GLU A 311 -13.74 -5.24 -9.47
CA GLU A 311 -14.16 -3.84 -9.47
C GLU A 311 -13.03 -2.88 -9.05
N ILE A 312 -12.27 -3.23 -8.01
CA ILE A 312 -11.08 -2.48 -7.59
C ILE A 312 -10.06 -2.43 -8.74
N ASP A 313 -9.71 -3.57 -9.32
CA ASP A 313 -8.75 -3.68 -10.43
C ASP A 313 -9.21 -2.89 -11.66
N MET A 314 -10.52 -2.76 -11.87
CA MET A 314 -11.08 -1.93 -12.94
C MET A 314 -10.87 -0.44 -12.67
N HIS A 315 -11.14 0.04 -11.46
CA HIS A 315 -10.94 1.43 -11.08
C HIS A 315 -9.45 1.81 -11.01
N GLU A 316 -8.58 0.91 -10.56
CA GLU A 316 -7.12 1.10 -10.59
C GLU A 316 -6.62 1.26 -12.03
N ARG A 317 -7.04 0.39 -12.96
CA ARG A 317 -6.72 0.55 -14.39
C ARG A 317 -7.26 1.84 -14.98
N ALA A 318 -8.43 2.30 -14.56
CA ALA A 318 -8.95 3.59 -14.99
C ALA A 318 -8.06 4.75 -14.51
N MET A 319 -7.63 4.73 -13.24
CA MET A 319 -6.68 5.71 -12.71
C MET A 319 -5.34 5.70 -13.46
N GLU A 320 -4.79 4.52 -13.76
CA GLU A 320 -3.57 4.40 -14.58
C GLU A 320 -3.71 5.06 -15.96
N GLN A 321 -4.87 4.88 -16.61
CA GLN A 321 -5.15 5.55 -17.88
C GLN A 321 -5.23 7.07 -17.73
N HIS A 322 -5.81 7.57 -16.64
CA HIS A 322 -5.85 9.01 -16.36
C HIS A 322 -4.46 9.58 -16.10
N VAL A 323 -3.59 8.86 -15.36
CA VAL A 323 -2.18 9.24 -15.19
C VAL A 323 -1.48 9.34 -16.54
N ALA A 324 -1.63 8.33 -17.41
CA ALA A 324 -1.02 8.34 -18.74
C ALA A 324 -1.53 9.51 -19.60
N ARG A 325 -2.83 9.83 -19.56
CA ARG A 325 -3.39 11.00 -20.25
C ARG A 325 -2.83 12.31 -19.70
N ASN A 326 -2.74 12.45 -18.38
CA ASN A 326 -2.21 13.66 -17.74
C ASN A 326 -0.74 13.89 -18.10
N GLN A 327 0.05 12.81 -18.20
CA GLN A 327 1.42 12.89 -18.68
C GLN A 327 1.49 13.43 -20.12
N GLN A 328 0.65 12.92 -21.02
CA GLN A 328 0.60 13.42 -22.40
C GLN A 328 0.23 14.90 -22.48
N VAL A 329 -0.69 15.36 -21.64
CA VAL A 329 -1.07 16.78 -21.58
C VAL A 329 0.08 17.63 -21.02
N LEU A 330 0.79 17.16 -20.00
CA LEU A 330 1.97 17.83 -19.47
C LEU A 330 3.06 17.98 -20.54
N ASP A 331 3.35 16.91 -21.28
CA ASP A 331 4.31 16.92 -22.39
C ASP A 331 3.89 17.93 -23.48
N ALA A 332 2.59 18.00 -23.78
CA ALA A 332 2.05 18.97 -24.75
C ALA A 332 2.19 20.42 -24.26
N ILE A 333 1.95 20.68 -22.97
CA ILE A 333 2.14 22.01 -22.36
C ILE A 333 3.62 22.41 -22.41
N LEU A 334 4.52 21.50 -22.05
CA LEU A 334 5.97 21.73 -22.10
C LEU A 334 6.43 22.09 -23.52
N HIS A 335 5.97 21.35 -24.54
CA HIS A 335 6.30 21.67 -25.92
C HIS A 335 5.77 23.06 -26.34
N ILE A 336 4.57 23.44 -25.92
CA ILE A 336 4.05 24.79 -26.20
C ILE A 336 4.90 25.85 -25.50
N MET A 337 5.30 25.61 -24.26
CA MET A 337 6.17 26.52 -23.51
C MET A 337 7.56 26.67 -24.15
N GLU A 338 8.15 25.59 -24.65
CA GLU A 338 9.42 25.62 -25.39
C GLU A 338 9.29 26.46 -26.68
N ALA A 339 8.22 26.27 -27.45
CA ALA A 339 7.96 27.07 -28.65
C ALA A 339 7.79 28.57 -28.31
N VAL A 340 7.16 28.88 -27.18
CA VAL A 340 7.08 30.25 -26.66
C VAL A 340 8.47 30.76 -26.28
N ALA A 341 9.28 29.98 -25.56
CA ALA A 341 10.64 30.37 -25.15
C ALA A 341 11.57 30.62 -26.34
N GLU A 342 11.54 29.78 -27.37
CA GLU A 342 12.32 29.97 -28.61
C GLU A 342 11.93 31.26 -29.33
N SER A 343 10.64 31.57 -29.38
CA SER A 343 10.16 32.84 -29.96
C SER A 343 10.61 34.06 -29.14
N PHE A 344 10.74 33.94 -27.81
CA PHE A 344 11.31 35.00 -26.96
C PHE A 344 12.82 35.16 -27.16
N GLY A 345 13.58 34.07 -27.32
CA GLY A 345 15.02 34.12 -27.57
C GLY A 345 15.40 34.85 -28.86
N ARG A 346 14.55 34.77 -29.90
CA ARG A 346 14.75 35.53 -31.15
C ARG A 346 14.63 37.05 -30.95
N ILE A 347 13.66 37.51 -30.16
CA ILE A 347 13.44 38.93 -29.86
C ILE A 347 14.67 39.53 -29.16
N CYS A 348 15.21 38.85 -28.14
CA CYS A 348 16.35 39.36 -27.37
C CYS A 348 17.67 39.32 -28.15
N SER A 349 17.78 38.46 -29.17
CA SER A 349 18.98 38.33 -30.00
C SER A 349 19.07 39.42 -31.07
N GLU A 350 17.94 39.91 -31.58
CA GLU A 350 17.88 40.96 -32.59
C GLU A 350 18.23 42.36 -32.01
N ASP A 351 17.94 42.60 -30.73
CA ASP A 351 18.32 43.85 -30.04
C ASP A 351 19.81 43.96 -29.70
N SER A 352 20.56 42.83 -29.69
CA SER A 352 21.99 42.82 -29.31
C SER A 352 22.97 43.13 -30.45
N LEU A 353 22.49 43.33 -31.69
CA LEU A 353 23.35 43.56 -32.87
C LEU A 353 23.53 45.05 -33.25
N ALA A 354 23.01 45.99 -32.46
CA ALA A 354 23.28 47.42 -32.65
C ALA A 354 24.61 47.83 -31.98
N GLN A 355 25.71 47.78 -32.73
CA GLN A 355 27.04 48.31 -32.37
C GLN A 355 27.03 49.82 -32.07
N PRO A 356 27.86 50.33 -31.14
CA PRO A 356 28.36 51.69 -31.20
C PRO A 356 29.67 51.75 -32.00
N CYS A 357 29.70 52.70 -32.94
CA CYS A 357 30.81 53.10 -33.77
C CYS A 357 32.04 53.54 -32.96
N SER A 358 33.22 53.18 -33.47
CA SER A 358 34.53 53.70 -33.09
C SER A 358 34.67 55.20 -33.39
N VAL A 359 35.15 55.98 -32.43
CA VAL A 359 35.60 57.36 -32.64
C VAL A 359 37.13 57.36 -32.62
N ASP A 360 37.71 57.60 -33.80
CA ASP A 360 39.10 58.02 -33.99
C ASP A 360 39.18 59.54 -33.77
N GLU A 361 40.00 60.01 -32.81
CA GLU A 361 40.42 61.41 -32.73
C GLU A 361 41.94 61.50 -32.91
N ALA A 362 42.34 61.91 -34.11
CA ALA A 362 43.67 62.41 -34.40
C ALA A 362 43.64 63.93 -34.62
N SER A 363 44.23 64.64 -33.65
CA SER A 363 45.10 65.82 -33.81
C SER A 363 44.58 67.08 -34.52
N GLN A 364 44.63 68.23 -33.85
CA GLN A 364 45.54 69.34 -34.23
C GLN A 364 45.61 70.49 -33.21
N SER A 365 46.85 70.92 -33.01
CA SER A 365 47.36 72.06 -32.24
C SER A 365 47.27 73.40 -32.99
N SER A 366 47.50 74.51 -32.26
CA SER A 366 47.82 75.89 -32.73
C SER A 366 46.57 76.79 -32.92
N SER A 367 46.50 78.05 -32.49
CA SER A 367 47.39 78.98 -31.79
C SER A 367 46.57 80.21 -31.33
N GLU A 368 47.19 81.01 -30.46
CA GLU A 368 47.07 82.47 -30.36
C GLU A 368 45.87 83.14 -29.66
N ASP A 369 46.18 83.58 -28.43
CA ASP A 369 46.30 85.00 -28.04
C ASP A 369 45.04 85.89 -28.02
N ARG A 370 44.61 86.25 -26.80
CA ARG A 370 44.63 87.64 -26.29
C ARG A 370 44.09 87.73 -24.86
N ARG A 371 44.96 88.22 -23.96
CA ARG A 371 44.64 88.95 -22.70
C ARG A 371 43.79 90.21 -23.01
N PRO A 372 43.04 90.82 -22.07
CA PRO A 372 43.58 91.39 -20.81
C PRO A 372 42.56 91.27 -19.63
N SER A 373 42.74 91.70 -18.38
CA SER A 373 43.65 92.58 -17.66
C SER A 373 43.62 92.11 -16.20
N ASP A 374 44.73 92.17 -15.47
CA ASP A 374 44.76 92.57 -14.06
C ASP A 374 46.20 93.01 -13.75
N GLU A 375 46.30 94.22 -13.21
CA GLU A 375 47.48 95.01 -12.78
C GLU A 375 48.44 95.60 -13.83
#